data_AF-A0A938H4B4-F1
#
_entry.id   AF-A0A938H4B4-F1
#
_cell.length_a   1.000
_cell.length_b   1.000
_cell.length_c   1.000
_cell.angle_alpha   90.00
_cell.angle_beta   90.00
_cell.angle_gamma   90.00
#
_symmetry.space_group_name_H-M   'P 1'
#
loop_
_entity.id
_entity.type
_entity.pdbx_description
1 polymer ?
#
loop_
_entity_poly.entity_id
_entity_poly.type
_entity_poly.pdbx_seq_one_letter_code
_entity_poly.pdbx_strand_id
1 'polypeptide(L)'
;MNDEHGGSVPPWVETSTATAPALLGAAAGLLLGDLMHRGARRGIGLGVGALGVAALLPFVVGGVRGLVVGPKSRTGVRRRIQTIRDAGIGVPDFDEVDEQLREQGLL
;
A
#
# COMPACT_ATOMS: atom_id res chain seq x y z
N MET A 1 -2.83 39.63 -10.03
CA MET A 1 -3.76 38.49 -10.11
C MET A 1 -2.91 37.30 -10.50
N ASN A 2 -2.65 36.42 -9.55
CA ASN A 2 -1.79 35.24 -9.73
C ASN A 2 -2.70 34.05 -10.02
N ASP A 3 -2.54 33.48 -11.20
CA ASP A 3 -3.33 32.34 -11.64
C ASP A 3 -2.62 31.07 -11.16
N GLU A 4 -2.89 30.67 -9.91
CA GLU A 4 -2.48 29.38 -9.36
C GLU A 4 -3.30 28.25 -10.02
N HIS A 5 -3.02 27.94 -11.28
CA HIS A 5 -3.44 26.68 -11.88
C HIS A 5 -2.44 25.60 -11.45
N GLY A 6 -2.68 25.02 -10.27
CA GLY A 6 -2.04 23.78 -9.87
C GLY A 6 -2.28 22.73 -10.96
N GLY A 7 -1.22 22.39 -11.70
CA GLY A 7 -1.24 21.43 -12.79
C GLY A 7 -1.50 20.02 -12.26
N SER A 8 -2.76 19.68 -12.03
CA SER A 8 -3.18 18.31 -11.79
C SER A 8 -3.22 17.57 -13.13
N VAL A 9 -2.55 16.41 -13.17
CA VAL A 9 -2.58 15.53 -14.33
C VAL A 9 -4.04 15.08 -14.51
N PRO A 10 -4.61 15.12 -15.73
CA PRO A 10 -5.99 14.70 -15.92
C PRO A 10 -6.19 13.25 -15.46
N PRO A 11 -7.29 12.91 -14.78
CA PRO A 11 -7.49 11.57 -14.19
C PRO A 11 -7.53 10.43 -15.23
N TRP A 12 -7.89 10.75 -16.48
CA TRP A 12 -7.84 9.81 -17.58
C TRP A 12 -6.39 9.46 -17.96
N VAL A 13 -5.44 10.38 -17.84
CA VAL A 13 -4.02 10.12 -18.09
C VAL A 13 -3.48 9.16 -17.04
N GLU A 14 -3.77 9.38 -15.76
CA GLU A 14 -3.37 8.47 -14.67
C GLU A 14 -3.96 7.07 -14.84
N THR A 15 -5.23 7.00 -15.22
CA THR A 15 -5.91 5.72 -15.47
C THR A 15 -5.31 5.01 -16.69
N SER A 16 -5.02 5.73 -17.76
CA SER A 16 -4.41 5.17 -18.97
C SER A 16 -2.97 4.72 -18.73
N THR A 17 -2.14 5.47 -18.00
CA THR A 17 -0.76 5.04 -17.71
C THR A 17 -0.73 3.81 -16.79
N ALA A 18 -1.67 3.70 -15.86
CA ALA A 18 -1.80 2.53 -14.99
C ALA A 18 -2.29 1.27 -15.74
N THR A 19 -3.18 1.43 -16.73
CA THR A 19 -3.82 0.31 -17.45
C THR A 19 -3.12 -0.09 -18.75
N ALA A 20 -2.34 0.81 -19.36
CA ALA A 20 -1.67 0.55 -20.64
C ALA A 20 -0.77 -0.70 -20.64
N PRO A 21 0.08 -0.97 -19.63
CA PRO A 21 0.91 -2.18 -19.62
C PRO A 21 0.08 -3.47 -19.55
N ALA A 22 -1.03 -3.46 -18.82
CA ALA A 22 -1.91 -4.62 -18.70
C ALA A 22 -2.63 -4.92 -20.02
N LEU A 23 -3.14 -3.89 -20.69
CA LEU A 23 -3.77 -4.02 -22.01
C LEU A 23 -2.77 -4.48 -23.08
N LEU A 24 -1.55 -3.94 -23.07
CA LEU A 24 -0.49 -4.36 -23.97
C LEU A 24 -0.09 -5.82 -23.75
N GLY A 25 0.06 -6.25 -22.49
CA GLY A 25 0.32 -7.64 -22.14
C GLY A 25 -0.80 -8.58 -22.56
N ALA A 26 -2.07 -8.18 -22.39
CA ALA A 26 -3.22 -8.96 -22.83
C ALA A 26 -3.26 -9.11 -24.37
N ALA A 27 -3.02 -8.03 -25.11
CA ALA A 27 -2.96 -8.06 -26.56
C ALA A 27 -1.79 -8.95 -27.07
N ALA A 28 -0.61 -8.83 -26.45
CA ALA A 28 0.53 -9.68 -26.77
C ALA A 28 0.23 -11.17 -26.48
N GLY A 29 -0.45 -11.47 -25.38
CA GLY A 29 -0.89 -12.83 -25.04
C GLY A 29 -1.91 -13.40 -26.04
N LEU A 30 -2.85 -12.58 -26.51
CA LEU A 30 -3.84 -12.99 -27.52
C LEU A 30 -3.19 -13.27 -28.87
N LEU A 31 -2.29 -12.39 -29.34
CA LEU A 31 -1.54 -12.58 -30.58
C LEU A 31 -0.64 -13.83 -30.50
N LEU A 32 0.05 -14.02 -29.38
CA LEU A 32 0.88 -15.20 -29.15
C LEU A 32 0.03 -16.47 -29.13
N GLY A 33 -1.14 -16.43 -28.47
CA GLY A 33 -2.07 -17.55 -28.41
C GLY A 33 -2.64 -17.95 -29.77
N ASP A 34 -2.86 -16.99 -30.66
CA ASP A 34 -3.37 -17.26 -32.01
C ASP A 34 -2.28 -17.88 -32.91
N LEU A 35 -1.04 -17.43 -32.81
CA LEU A 35 0.09 -17.96 -33.58
C LEU A 35 0.50 -19.39 -33.17
N MET A 36 0.11 -19.83 -31.96
CA MET A 36 0.51 -21.12 -31.43
C MET A 36 -0.21 -22.31 -32.09
N HIS A 37 0.54 -23.39 -32.35
CA HIS A 37 0.01 -24.65 -32.85
C HIS A 37 -0.93 -25.32 -31.83
N ARG A 38 -1.96 -26.03 -32.30
CA ARG A 38 -3.08 -26.55 -31.47
C ARG A 38 -2.61 -27.43 -30.30
N GLY A 39 -1.47 -28.13 -30.44
CA GLY A 39 -0.86 -28.93 -29.39
C GLY A 39 -0.11 -28.13 -28.31
N ALA A 40 0.46 -26.98 -28.66
CA ALA A 40 1.21 -26.14 -27.72
C ALA A 40 0.29 -25.20 -26.92
N ARG A 41 -0.88 -24.83 -27.47
CA ARG A 41 -1.84 -23.87 -26.87
C ARG A 41 -2.24 -24.24 -25.43
N ARG A 42 -2.42 -25.53 -25.14
CA ARG A 42 -2.80 -25.99 -23.78
C ARG A 42 -1.67 -25.82 -22.77
N GLY A 43 -0.43 -26.15 -23.14
CA GLY A 43 0.71 -26.10 -22.24
C GLY A 43 1.09 -24.67 -21.87
N ILE A 44 1.21 -23.78 -22.87
CA ILE A 44 1.58 -22.38 -22.61
C ILE A 44 0.41 -21.60 -22.02
N GLY A 45 -0.83 -21.86 -22.43
CA GLY A 45 -2.00 -21.23 -21.82
C GLY A 45 -2.11 -21.52 -20.32
N LEU A 46 -1.89 -22.76 -19.90
CA LEU A 46 -1.86 -23.13 -18.49
C LEU A 46 -0.66 -22.51 -17.75
N GLY A 47 0.53 -22.50 -18.35
CA GLY A 47 1.73 -21.91 -17.74
C GLY A 47 1.62 -20.40 -17.55
N VAL A 48 1.18 -19.67 -18.58
CA VAL A 48 0.97 -18.22 -18.53
C VAL A 48 -0.18 -17.87 -17.59
N GLY A 49 -1.27 -18.66 -17.60
CA GLY A 49 -2.37 -18.50 -16.66
C GLY A 49 -1.92 -18.70 -15.20
N ALA A 50 -1.16 -19.75 -14.92
CA ALA A 50 -0.61 -20.01 -13.59
C ALA A 50 0.36 -18.91 -13.14
N LEU A 51 1.21 -18.42 -14.04
CA LEU A 51 2.09 -17.27 -13.77
C LEU A 51 1.31 -15.99 -13.49
N GLY A 52 0.23 -15.74 -14.24
CA GLY A 52 -0.68 -14.61 -13.99
C GLY A 52 -1.33 -14.69 -12.62
N VAL A 53 -1.82 -15.87 -12.21
CA VAL A 53 -2.36 -16.10 -10.87
C VAL A 53 -1.28 -15.92 -9.80
N ALA A 54 -0.07 -16.44 -10.04
CA ALA A 54 1.05 -16.30 -9.11
C ALA A 54 1.47 -14.84 -8.92
N ALA A 55 1.43 -14.02 -9.97
CA ALA A 55 1.73 -12.59 -9.91
C ALA A 55 0.74 -11.81 -9.03
N LEU A 56 -0.48 -12.32 -8.83
CA LEU A 56 -1.48 -11.72 -7.93
C LEU A 56 -1.30 -12.13 -6.46
N LEU A 57 -0.47 -13.14 -6.15
CA LEU A 57 -0.25 -13.61 -4.78
C LEU A 57 0.17 -12.50 -3.79
N PRO A 58 1.08 -11.56 -4.12
CA PRO A 58 1.49 -10.52 -3.18
C PRO A 58 0.33 -9.62 -2.73
N PHE A 59 -0.63 -9.34 -3.61
CA PHE A 59 -1.81 -8.54 -3.29
C PHE A 59 -2.76 -9.28 -2.34
N VAL A 60 -2.97 -10.58 -2.59
CA VAL A 60 -3.80 -11.43 -1.72
C VAL A 60 -3.15 -11.56 -0.33
N VAL A 61 -1.85 -11.86 -0.28
CA VAL A 61 -1.10 -11.97 0.98
C VAL A 61 -1.08 -10.63 1.72
N GLY A 62 -0.90 -9.52 1.01
CA GLY A 62 -0.95 -8.17 1.58
C GLY A 62 -2.32 -7.84 2.18
N GLY A 63 -3.40 -8.15 1.47
CA GLY A 63 -4.77 -7.95 1.95
C GLY A 63 -5.08 -8.78 3.19
N VAL A 64 -4.72 -10.08 3.18
CA VAL A 64 -4.90 -10.97 4.34
C VAL A 64 -4.05 -10.52 5.53
N ARG A 65 -2.78 -10.12 5.31
CA ARG A 65 -1.93 -9.57 6.38
C ARG A 65 -2.49 -8.26 6.93
N GLY A 66 -3.03 -7.39 6.09
CA GLY A 66 -3.71 -6.17 6.52
C GLY A 66 -4.95 -6.46 7.38
N LEU A 67 -5.66 -7.56 7.11
CA LEU A 67 -6.80 -7.99 7.91
C LEU A 67 -6.38 -8.60 9.27
N VAL A 68 -5.36 -9.46 9.27
CA VAL A 68 -4.95 -10.23 10.46
C VAL A 68 -3.97 -9.47 11.36
N VAL A 69 -3.07 -8.68 10.78
CA VAL A 69 -1.97 -8.00 11.47
C VAL A 69 -2.07 -6.47 11.35
N GLY A 70 -3.03 -5.96 10.58
CA GLY A 70 -3.21 -4.52 10.42
C GLY A 70 -3.65 -3.79 11.69
N PRO A 71 -3.66 -2.45 11.66
CA PRO A 71 -3.88 -1.61 12.84
C PRO A 71 -5.27 -1.80 13.49
N LYS A 72 -6.25 -2.31 12.75
CA LYS A 72 -7.59 -2.64 13.27
C LYS A 72 -7.70 -4.09 13.78
N SER A 73 -6.66 -4.91 13.65
CA SER A 73 -6.66 -6.28 14.14
C SER A 73 -6.35 -6.34 15.63
N ARG A 74 -6.88 -7.36 16.31
CA ARG A 74 -6.70 -7.56 17.77
C ARG A 74 -5.23 -7.62 18.18
N THR A 75 -4.37 -8.18 17.32
CA THR A 75 -2.92 -8.27 17.51
C THR A 75 -2.23 -6.93 17.20
N GLY A 76 -2.67 -6.21 16.17
CA GLY A 76 -2.13 -4.89 15.79
C GLY A 76 -2.42 -3.81 16.85
N VAL A 77 -3.61 -3.80 17.43
CA VAL A 77 -3.97 -2.90 18.54
C VAL A 77 -3.12 -3.20 19.77
N ARG A 78 -2.95 -4.47 20.14
CA ARG A 78 -2.14 -4.86 21.30
C ARG A 78 -0.68 -4.46 21.12
N ARG A 79 -0.12 -4.63 19.92
CA ARG A 79 1.23 -4.19 19.57
C ARG A 79 1.36 -2.66 19.59
N ARG A 80 0.37 -1.91 19.09
CA ARG A 80 0.39 -0.43 19.15
C ARG A 80 0.30 0.09 20.58
N ILE A 81 -0.53 -0.52 21.43
CA ILE A 81 -0.61 -0.17 22.86
C ILE A 81 0.70 -0.48 23.57
N GLN A 82 1.32 -1.63 23.28
CA GLN A 82 2.66 -1.94 23.78
C GLN A 82 3.69 -0.94 23.27
N THR A 83 3.70 -0.59 21.98
CA THR A 83 4.59 0.44 21.45
C THR A 83 4.35 1.80 22.10
N ILE A 84 3.12 2.23 22.41
CA ILE A 84 2.89 3.49 23.14
C ILE A 84 3.42 3.41 24.58
N ARG A 85 3.26 2.26 25.22
CA ARG A 85 3.74 2.01 26.58
C ARG A 85 5.26 1.94 26.65
N ASP A 86 5.88 1.25 25.70
CA ASP A 86 7.32 1.02 25.61
C ASP A 86 8.04 2.22 25.01
N ALA A 87 7.40 2.95 24.09
CA ALA A 87 7.92 4.20 23.55
C ALA A 87 7.93 5.30 24.60
N GLY A 88 7.28 5.08 25.77
CA GLY A 88 7.21 6.05 26.84
C GLY A 88 6.94 7.41 26.26
N ILE A 89 5.69 7.71 25.88
CA ILE A 89 5.28 9.11 25.93
C ILE A 89 5.62 9.50 27.35
N GLY A 90 6.77 10.18 27.48
CA GLY A 90 7.36 10.51 28.74
C GLY A 90 6.25 11.12 29.56
N VAL A 91 6.27 10.87 30.86
CA VAL A 91 5.75 11.88 31.77
C VAL A 91 6.22 13.21 31.16
N PRO A 92 5.30 14.10 30.73
CA PRO A 92 5.72 15.39 30.16
C PRO A 92 6.77 15.91 31.11
N ASP A 93 7.91 16.31 30.55
CA ASP A 93 8.98 16.88 31.35
C ASP A 93 8.41 18.16 31.97
N PHE A 94 7.78 18.01 33.13
CA PHE A 94 7.12 19.09 33.84
C PHE A 94 8.17 19.95 34.51
N ASP A 95 9.47 19.62 34.40
CA ASP A 95 10.56 20.45 34.90
C ASP A 95 10.45 21.89 34.37
N GLU A 96 10.05 22.10 33.11
CA GLU A 96 9.89 23.46 32.56
C GLU A 96 8.65 24.20 33.12
N VAL A 97 7.60 23.47 33.51
CA VAL A 97 6.39 24.04 34.10
C VAL A 97 6.55 24.24 35.61
N ASP A 98 7.19 23.31 36.31
CA ASP A 98 7.53 23.40 37.73
C ASP A 98 8.56 24.51 37.98
N GLU A 99 9.56 24.68 37.12
CA GLU A 99 10.51 25.80 37.19
C GLU A 99 9.78 27.14 36.98
N GLN A 100 8.87 27.24 36.01
CA GLN A 100 8.06 28.44 35.78
C GLN A 100 7.10 28.74 36.95
N LEU A 101 6.51 27.72 37.57
CA LEU A 101 5.63 27.88 38.73
C LEU A 101 6.42 28.30 39.98
N ARG A 102 7.66 27.81 40.13
CA ARG A 102 8.61 28.22 41.19
C ARG A 102 9.10 29.64 41.00
N GLU A 103 9.41 30.06 39.77
CA GLU A 103 9.75 31.45 39.43
C GLU A 103 8.58 32.42 39.66
N GLN A 104 7.34 31.95 39.49
CA GLN A 104 6.11 32.71 39.76
C GLN A 104 5.67 32.65 41.24
N GLY A 105 6.39 31.90 42.08
CA GLY A 105 6.11 31.75 43.52
C GLY A 105 4.81 31.00 43.85
N LEU A 106 4.33 30.18 42.92
CA LEU A 106 3.14 29.34 43.08
C LEU A 106 3.48 27.94 43.63
N LEU A 107 4.78 27.61 43.70
CA LEU A 107 5.38 26.45 44.35
C LEU A 107 6.54 26.86 45.25
#